data_AF-A0A327NSZ9-F1
#
_entry.id   AF-A0A327NSZ9-F1
#
_cell.length_a   1.000
_cell.length_b   1.000
_cell.length_c   1.000
_cell.angle_alpha   90.00
_cell.angle_beta   90.00
_cell.angle_gamma   90.00
#
_symmetry.space_group_name_H-M   'P 1'
#
loop_
_entity.id
_entity.type
_entity.pdbx_description
1 polymer ?
#
loop_
_entity_poly.entity_id
_entity_poly.type
_entity_poly.pdbx_seq_one_letter_code
_entity_poly.pdbx_strand_id
1 'polypeptide(L)'
;MRALKHFDGALATQAVNRETNCLSLYDRFGALAYGIILQIIPEPEIAQTVLVDLFSSLPIEFYAEGSDPVSSELIRLARKKALAAKPERYNRSLSSQEPTTNDDLGKLVFDLSFYQGFSVEDIADKLQLTKTNVLSMIYAYFKQQRS
;
A
#
# COMPACT_ATOMS: atom_id res chain seq x y z
N MET A 1 26.74 27.31 -39.63
CA MET A 1 25.49 26.50 -39.65
C MET A 1 25.82 25.09 -39.14
N ARG A 2 24.89 24.51 -38.37
CA ARG A 2 24.89 23.17 -37.71
C ARG A 2 25.62 23.02 -36.37
N ALA A 3 24.84 23.07 -35.29
CA ALA A 3 25.02 22.25 -34.10
C ALA A 3 23.74 22.26 -33.23
N LEU A 4 22.67 21.58 -33.65
CA LEU A 4 21.48 21.31 -32.81
C LEU A 4 20.79 20.05 -33.36
N LYS A 5 21.21 18.85 -32.92
CA LYS A 5 20.47 17.60 -33.22
C LYS A 5 20.91 16.38 -32.37
N HIS A 6 21.08 16.53 -31.05
CA HIS A 6 21.51 15.38 -30.22
C HIS A 6 20.80 15.19 -28.87
N PHE A 7 19.78 15.98 -28.52
CA PHE A 7 19.08 15.87 -27.24
C PHE A 7 17.77 15.06 -27.27
N ASP A 8 17.10 14.91 -28.42
CA ASP A 8 15.77 14.26 -28.47
C ASP A 8 15.80 12.72 -28.35
N GLY A 9 16.90 12.07 -28.74
CA GLY A 9 16.99 10.59 -28.76
C GLY A 9 17.05 9.94 -27.38
N ALA A 10 17.68 10.60 -26.39
CA ALA A 10 17.82 10.05 -25.04
C ALA A 10 16.49 10.07 -24.26
N LEU A 11 15.69 11.14 -24.44
CA LEU A 11 14.39 11.29 -23.79
C LEU A 11 13.36 10.29 -24.35
N ALA A 12 13.35 10.07 -25.67
CA ALA A 12 12.47 9.08 -26.29
C ALA A 12 12.81 7.65 -25.84
N THR A 13 14.10 7.31 -25.74
CA THR A 13 14.53 5.98 -25.29
C THR A 13 14.20 5.73 -23.81
N GLN A 14 14.30 6.76 -22.96
CA GLN A 14 13.96 6.67 -21.54
C GLN A 14 12.45 6.55 -21.29
N ALA A 15 11.62 7.24 -22.09
CA ALA A 15 10.17 7.16 -22.02
C ALA A 15 9.63 5.78 -22.43
N VAL A 16 10.13 5.22 -23.54
CA VAL A 16 9.73 3.88 -24.02
C VAL A 16 10.13 2.78 -23.04
N ASN A 17 11.33 2.87 -22.45
CA ASN A 17 11.75 1.95 -21.40
C ASN A 17 10.88 2.07 -20.14
N ARG A 18 10.47 3.30 -19.77
CA ARG A 18 9.58 3.52 -18.62
C ARG A 18 8.19 2.91 -18.85
N GLU A 19 7.61 3.05 -20.03
CA GLU A 19 6.30 2.46 -20.37
C GLU A 19 6.35 0.93 -20.33
N THR A 20 7.39 0.34 -20.92
CA THR A 20 7.60 -1.11 -20.95
C THR A 20 7.79 -1.68 -19.54
N ASN A 21 8.54 -0.95 -18.69
CA ASN A 21 8.78 -1.37 -17.31
C ASN A 21 7.56 -1.11 -16.39
N CYS A 22 6.72 -0.12 -16.70
CA CYS A 22 5.46 0.11 -15.97
C CYS A 22 4.48 -1.04 -16.21
N LEU A 23 4.35 -1.48 -17.47
CA LEU A 23 3.51 -2.61 -17.83
C LEU A 23 3.98 -3.89 -17.13
N SER A 24 5.29 -4.15 -17.10
CA SER A 24 5.84 -5.34 -16.44
C SER A 24 5.63 -5.34 -14.91
N LEU A 25 5.74 -4.18 -14.25
CA LEU A 25 5.40 -4.03 -12.83
C LEU A 25 3.90 -4.21 -12.59
N TYR A 26 3.05 -3.71 -13.48
CA TYR A 26 1.60 -3.90 -13.42
C TYR A 26 1.23 -5.38 -13.56
N ASP A 27 1.80 -6.08 -14.54
CA ASP A 27 1.53 -7.50 -14.74
C ASP A 27 1.96 -8.34 -13.52
N ARG A 28 3.10 -7.99 -12.92
CA ARG A 28 3.66 -8.74 -11.79
C ARG A 28 2.98 -8.43 -10.46
N PHE A 29 2.60 -7.18 -10.21
CA PHE A 29 2.16 -6.72 -8.89
C PHE A 29 0.77 -6.08 -8.88
N GLY A 30 0.12 -5.91 -10.03
CA GLY A 30 -1.19 -5.26 -10.15
C GLY A 30 -2.25 -5.94 -9.30
N ALA A 31 -2.32 -7.27 -9.33
CA ALA A 31 -3.26 -8.04 -8.51
C ALA A 31 -3.00 -7.87 -7.00
N LEU A 32 -1.73 -7.86 -6.58
CA LEU A 32 -1.33 -7.66 -5.19
C LEU A 32 -1.69 -6.25 -4.70
N ALA A 33 -1.30 -5.23 -5.46
CA ALA A 33 -1.62 -3.83 -5.15
C ALA A 33 -3.14 -3.61 -5.10
N TYR A 34 -3.86 -4.14 -6.07
CA TYR A 34 -5.31 -4.02 -6.15
C TYR A 34 -6.00 -4.69 -4.95
N GLY A 35 -5.53 -5.88 -4.54
CA GLY A 35 -6.03 -6.57 -3.36
C GLY A 35 -5.86 -5.73 -2.09
N ILE A 36 -4.70 -5.12 -1.88
CA ILE A 36 -4.45 -4.24 -0.72
C ILE A 36 -5.36 -3.01 -0.76
N ILE A 37 -5.49 -2.38 -1.93
CA ILE A 37 -6.34 -1.21 -2.11
C ILE A 37 -7.81 -1.57 -1.79
N LEU A 38 -8.31 -2.71 -2.27
CA LEU A 38 -9.67 -3.19 -2.00
C LEU A 38 -9.95 -3.47 -0.53
N GLN A 39 -8.96 -3.96 0.22
CA GLN A 39 -9.11 -4.15 1.67
C GLN A 39 -9.27 -2.82 2.42
N ILE A 40 -8.75 -1.72 1.87
CA ILE A 40 -8.85 -0.37 2.45
C ILE A 40 -10.10 0.36 1.95
N ILE A 41 -10.40 0.20 0.65
CA ILE A 41 -11.52 0.82 -0.06
C ILE A 41 -12.32 -0.30 -0.74
N PRO A 42 -13.40 -0.81 -0.12
CA PRO A 42 -14.21 -1.89 -0.66
C PRO A 42 -15.19 -1.40 -1.75
N GLU A 43 -14.72 -0.51 -2.63
CA GLU A 43 -15.43 0.01 -3.79
C GLU A 43 -14.52 -0.17 -5.02
N PRO A 44 -14.86 -1.11 -5.93
CA PRO A 44 -14.00 -1.48 -7.06
C PRO A 44 -13.61 -0.30 -7.95
N GLU A 45 -14.53 0.65 -8.17
CA GLU A 45 -14.33 1.81 -9.04
C GLU A 45 -13.25 2.77 -8.50
N ILE A 46 -13.34 3.11 -7.21
CA ILE A 46 -12.35 3.95 -6.54
C ILE A 46 -11.03 3.19 -6.44
N ALA A 47 -11.06 1.91 -6.07
CA ALA A 47 -9.87 1.08 -5.95
C ALA A 47 -9.10 0.98 -7.28
N GLN A 48 -9.81 0.86 -8.41
CA GLN A 48 -9.20 0.82 -9.73
C GLN A 48 -8.57 2.17 -10.11
N THR A 49 -9.21 3.28 -9.75
CA THR A 49 -8.65 4.62 -9.97
C THR A 49 -7.35 4.80 -9.18
N VAL A 50 -7.32 4.37 -7.93
CA VAL A 50 -6.12 4.40 -7.08
C VAL A 50 -5.01 3.50 -7.64
N LEU A 51 -5.37 2.33 -8.18
CA LEU A 51 -4.42 1.43 -8.83
C LEU A 51 -3.77 2.07 -10.07
N VAL A 52 -4.57 2.69 -10.93
CA VAL A 52 -4.04 3.39 -12.12
C VAL A 52 -3.13 4.54 -11.71
N ASP A 53 -3.54 5.33 -10.73
CA ASP A 53 -2.74 6.43 -10.18
C ASP A 53 -1.44 5.90 -9.55
N LEU A 54 -1.45 4.76 -8.86
CA LEU A 54 -0.27 4.12 -8.28
C LEU A 54 0.81 3.88 -9.33
N PHE A 55 0.49 3.15 -10.41
CA PHE A 55 1.46 2.81 -11.44
C PHE A 55 1.87 4.02 -12.30
N SER A 56 0.96 4.97 -12.50
CA SER A 56 1.26 6.23 -13.21
C SER A 56 2.28 7.09 -12.47
N SER A 57 2.32 7.04 -11.14
CA SER A 57 3.21 7.85 -10.30
C SER A 57 4.42 7.08 -9.76
N LEU A 58 4.73 5.88 -10.26
CA LEU A 58 5.86 5.10 -9.74
C LEU A 58 7.20 5.82 -10.00
N PRO A 59 8.05 5.98 -8.96
CA PRO A 59 9.40 6.50 -9.11
C PRO A 59 10.24 5.65 -10.05
N ILE A 60 11.20 6.28 -10.73
CA ILE A 60 12.09 5.62 -11.69
C ILE A 60 12.92 4.50 -11.01
N GLU A 61 13.17 4.64 -9.72
CA GLU A 61 13.90 3.69 -8.87
C GLU A 61 13.25 2.30 -8.81
N PHE A 62 11.94 2.19 -9.03
CA PHE A 62 11.25 0.89 -9.09
C PHE A 62 11.60 0.07 -10.33
N TYR A 63 12.19 0.70 -11.35
CA TYR A 63 12.60 0.06 -12.60
C TYR A 63 14.08 -0.33 -12.62
N ALA A 64 14.85 0.05 -11.59
CA ALA A 64 16.22 -0.40 -11.42
C ALA A 64 16.18 -1.83 -10.85
N GLU A 65 16.21 -2.83 -11.75
CA GLU A 65 16.30 -4.24 -11.38
C GLU A 65 17.52 -4.48 -10.49
N GLY A 66 17.31 -4.99 -9.28
CA GLY A 66 18.44 -5.34 -8.42
C GLY A 66 18.20 -5.71 -6.96
N SER A 67 16.98 -5.68 -6.42
CA SER A 67 16.77 -6.19 -5.05
C SER A 67 15.29 -6.49 -4.75
N ASP A 68 15.05 -7.23 -3.68
CA ASP A 68 13.75 -7.62 -3.13
C ASP A 68 12.84 -6.49 -2.53
N PRO A 69 13.23 -5.20 -2.36
CA PRO A 69 12.32 -4.24 -1.72
C PRO A 69 11.20 -3.74 -2.63
N VAL A 70 11.19 -4.08 -3.93
CA VAL A 70 10.18 -3.58 -4.89
C VAL A 70 8.77 -3.95 -4.44
N SER A 71 8.57 -5.18 -3.97
CA SER A 71 7.27 -5.65 -3.49
C SER A 71 6.82 -4.93 -2.22
N SER A 72 7.69 -4.83 -1.21
CA SER A 72 7.37 -4.14 0.05
C SER A 72 7.13 -2.65 -0.14
N GLU A 73 7.91 -2.00 -1.01
CA GLU A 73 7.74 -0.59 -1.32
C GLU A 73 6.45 -0.33 -2.09
N LEU A 74 6.09 -1.22 -3.01
CA LEU A 74 4.84 -1.14 -3.76
C LEU A 74 3.62 -1.36 -2.84
N ILE A 75 3.69 -2.32 -1.91
CA ILE A 75 2.68 -2.52 -0.86
C ILE A 75 2.53 -1.24 -0.02
N ARG A 76 3.65 -0.65 0.42
CA ARG A 76 3.66 0.58 1.23
C ARG A 76 3.04 1.75 0.48
N LEU A 77 3.38 1.92 -0.79
CA LEU A 77 2.87 2.99 -1.64
C LEU A 77 1.38 2.79 -1.96
N ALA A 78 0.96 1.57 -2.29
CA ALA A 78 -0.44 1.22 -2.51
C ALA A 78 -1.29 1.54 -1.28
N ARG A 79 -0.83 1.10 -0.10
CA ARG A 79 -1.48 1.42 1.19
C ARG A 79 -1.56 2.92 1.42
N LYS A 80 -0.47 3.66 1.22
CA LYS A 80 -0.45 5.13 1.39
C LYS A 80 -1.46 5.81 0.49
N LYS A 81 -1.51 5.45 -0.79
CA LYS A 81 -2.46 6.03 -1.76
C LYS A 81 -3.90 5.65 -1.44
N ALA A 82 -4.16 4.40 -1.08
CA ALA A 82 -5.48 3.95 -0.69
C ALA A 82 -5.99 4.69 0.55
N LEU A 83 -5.16 4.87 1.59
CA LEU A 83 -5.53 5.64 2.77
C LEU A 83 -5.82 7.11 2.45
N ALA A 84 -5.07 7.72 1.53
CA ALA A 84 -5.31 9.11 1.11
C ALA A 84 -6.58 9.27 0.26
N ALA A 85 -6.94 8.26 -0.54
CA ALA A 85 -8.14 8.25 -1.37
C ALA A 85 -9.39 7.71 -0.64
N LYS A 86 -9.23 7.21 0.58
CA LYS A 86 -10.28 6.54 1.35
C LYS A 86 -11.40 7.52 1.68
N PRO A 87 -12.65 7.25 1.24
CA PRO A 87 -13.78 8.10 1.59
C PRO A 87 -14.08 8.10 3.10
N GLU A 88 -14.43 9.26 3.66
CA GLU A 88 -14.70 9.45 5.10
C GLU A 88 -15.76 8.51 5.68
N ARG A 89 -16.71 8.05 4.87
CA ARG A 89 -17.71 7.05 5.28
C ARG A 89 -17.09 5.76 5.82
N TYR A 90 -15.90 5.39 5.36
CA TYR A 90 -15.19 4.18 5.79
C TYR A 90 -14.37 4.37 7.06
N ASN A 91 -14.13 5.60 7.50
CA ASN A 91 -13.45 5.86 8.77
C ASN A 91 -14.37 5.51 9.97
N ARG A 92 -15.68 5.45 9.75
CA ARG A 92 -16.68 5.19 10.79
C ARG A 92 -17.01 3.70 10.97
N SER A 93 -16.81 2.88 9.95
CA SER A 93 -17.49 1.57 9.84
C SER A 93 -16.91 0.43 10.70
N LEU A 94 -15.70 0.57 11.26
CA LEU A 94 -15.04 -0.51 12.04
C LEU A 94 -14.83 -0.16 13.52
N SER A 95 -15.33 1.00 13.97
CA SER A 95 -15.29 1.35 15.40
C SER A 95 -16.29 0.56 16.26
N SER A 96 -17.05 -0.35 15.66
CA SER A 96 -18.17 -1.06 16.30
C SER A 96 -17.91 -2.55 16.53
N GLN A 97 -16.71 -3.06 16.20
CA GLN A 97 -16.37 -4.45 16.49
C GLN A 97 -15.76 -4.55 17.89
N GLU A 98 -16.54 -5.02 18.85
CA GLU A 98 -15.98 -5.47 20.13
C GLU A 98 -15.32 -6.84 19.91
N PRO A 99 -14.02 -7.01 20.24
CA PRO A 99 -13.33 -8.28 20.07
C PRO A 99 -13.88 -9.30 21.07
N THR A 100 -14.37 -10.43 20.56
CA THR A 100 -14.94 -11.53 21.37
C THR A 100 -13.87 -12.49 21.91
N THR A 101 -12.69 -12.53 21.29
CA THR A 101 -11.56 -13.37 21.69
C THR A 101 -10.22 -12.64 21.54
N ASN A 102 -9.15 -13.18 22.13
CA ASN A 102 -7.79 -12.62 21.98
C ASN A 102 -7.26 -12.71 20.53
N ASP A 103 -7.64 -13.75 19.78
CA ASP A 103 -7.28 -13.86 18.37
C ASP A 103 -7.98 -12.78 17.53
N ASP A 104 -9.24 -12.48 17.85
CA ASP A 104 -9.98 -11.36 17.25
C ASP A 104 -9.35 -10.02 17.58
N LEU A 105 -8.80 -9.86 18.80
CA LEU A 105 -8.12 -8.64 19.22
C LEU A 105 -6.81 -8.41 18.45
N GLY A 106 -6.00 -9.46 18.25
CA GLY A 106 -4.79 -9.38 17.43
C GLY A 106 -5.09 -8.97 15.98
N LYS A 107 -6.13 -9.56 15.39
CA LYS A 107 -6.64 -9.19 14.07
C LYS A 107 -7.13 -7.74 14.04
N LEU A 108 -7.92 -7.31 15.03
CA LEU A 108 -8.46 -5.95 15.12
C LEU A 108 -7.33 -4.91 15.20
N VAL A 109 -6.32 -5.16 16.04
CA VAL A 109 -5.13 -4.29 16.16
C VAL A 109 -4.36 -4.22 14.83
N PHE A 110 -4.21 -5.35 14.13
CA PHE A 110 -3.60 -5.36 12.80
C PHE A 110 -4.44 -4.56 11.79
N ASP A 111 -5.76 -4.74 11.76
CA ASP A 111 -6.64 -4.05 10.81
C ASP A 111 -6.67 -2.53 11.07
N LEU A 112 -6.68 -2.12 12.34
CA LEU A 112 -6.61 -0.70 12.73
C LEU A 112 -5.30 -0.05 12.26
N SER A 113 -4.18 -0.73 12.46
CA SER A 113 -2.88 -0.21 12.05
C SER A 113 -2.72 -0.26 10.52
N PHE A 114 -2.91 -1.41 9.90
CA PHE A 114 -2.60 -1.63 8.49
C PHE A 114 -3.67 -1.08 7.56
N TYR A 115 -4.95 -1.43 7.72
CA TYR A 115 -5.99 -1.02 6.77
C TYR A 115 -6.65 0.32 7.11
N GLN A 116 -6.65 0.71 8.38
CA GLN A 116 -7.27 1.97 8.80
C GLN A 116 -6.26 3.10 9.02
N GLY A 117 -4.96 2.80 9.12
CA GLY A 117 -3.91 3.81 9.20
C GLY A 117 -3.74 4.46 10.57
N PHE A 118 -4.33 3.90 11.62
CA PHE A 118 -4.13 4.40 12.99
C PHE A 118 -2.67 4.20 13.45
N SER A 119 -2.17 5.16 14.22
CA SER A 119 -0.86 5.01 14.86
C SER A 119 -0.94 4.03 16.03
N VAL A 120 0.23 3.54 16.48
CA VAL A 120 0.31 2.66 17.66
C VAL A 120 -0.23 3.37 18.90
N GLU A 121 0.01 4.68 18.99
CA GLU A 121 -0.52 5.58 20.01
C GLU A 121 -2.06 5.60 19.98
N ASP A 122 -2.66 5.90 18.83
CA ASP A 122 -4.11 6.00 18.71
C ASP A 122 -4.80 4.67 19.06
N ILE A 123 -4.19 3.55 18.66
CA ILE A 123 -4.71 2.21 18.96
C ILE A 123 -4.60 1.90 20.46
N ALA A 124 -3.46 2.24 21.07
CA ALA A 124 -3.24 2.05 22.50
C ALA A 124 -4.29 2.83 23.31
N ASP A 125 -4.54 4.09 22.96
CA ASP A 125 -5.54 4.93 23.61
C ASP A 125 -6.96 4.40 23.35
N LYS A 126 -7.29 4.04 22.11
CA LYS A 126 -8.62 3.55 21.70
C LYS A 126 -9.01 2.23 22.37
N LEU A 127 -8.04 1.32 22.54
CA LEU A 127 -8.28 -0.01 23.10
C LEU A 127 -7.85 -0.13 24.57
N GLN A 128 -7.40 0.96 25.19
CA GLN A 128 -6.87 0.99 26.56
C GLN A 128 -5.74 -0.04 26.78
N LEU A 129 -4.87 -0.18 25.78
CA LEU A 129 -3.70 -1.06 25.80
C LEU A 129 -2.42 -0.25 26.01
N THR A 130 -1.33 -0.91 26.38
CA THR A 130 0.00 -0.30 26.31
C THR A 130 0.54 -0.38 24.87
N LYS A 131 1.39 0.57 24.48
CA LYS A 131 2.07 0.54 23.16
C LYS A 131 2.82 -0.77 22.91
N THR A 132 3.46 -1.30 23.95
CA THR A 132 4.18 -2.58 23.90
C THR A 132 3.24 -3.75 23.59
N ASN A 133 2.04 -3.77 24.19
CA ASN A 133 1.03 -4.78 23.90
C ASN A 133 0.54 -4.69 22.45
N VAL A 134 0.28 -3.48 21.94
CA VAL A 134 -0.13 -3.24 20.55
C VAL A 134 0.94 -3.78 19.58
N LEU A 135 2.21 -3.44 19.77
CA LEU A 135 3.30 -3.92 18.93
C LEU A 135 3.47 -5.45 18.99
N SER A 136 3.37 -6.03 20.19
CA SER A 136 3.44 -7.47 20.40
C SER A 136 2.31 -8.20 19.67
N MET A 137 1.08 -7.67 19.72
CA MET A 137 -0.08 -8.23 19.03
C MET A 137 0.07 -8.16 17.50
N ILE A 138 0.54 -7.03 16.96
CA ILE A 138 0.82 -6.90 15.51
C ILE A 138 1.85 -7.95 15.08
N TYR A 139 2.93 -8.09 15.84
CA TYR A 139 3.98 -9.06 15.54
C TYR A 139 3.47 -10.51 15.61
N ALA A 140 2.73 -10.86 16.67
CA ALA A 140 2.19 -12.19 16.86
C ALA A 140 1.20 -12.57 15.75
N TYR A 141 0.29 -11.66 15.40
CA TYR A 141 -0.66 -11.86 14.31
C TYR A 141 0.06 -12.04 12.97
N PHE A 142 1.04 -11.19 12.66
CA PHE A 142 1.81 -11.33 11.41
C PHE A 142 2.58 -12.66 11.36
N LYS A 143 3.17 -13.08 12.48
CA LYS A 143 3.90 -14.35 12.56
C LYS A 143 2.98 -15.55 12.32
N GLN A 144 1.75 -15.53 12.85
CA GLN A 144 0.76 -16.58 12.65
C GLN A 144 0.35 -16.72 11.17
N GLN A 145 0.20 -15.61 10.46
CA GLN A 145 -0.19 -15.60 9.04
C GLN A 145 0.93 -16.05 8.09
N ARG A 146 2.16 -16.17 8.59
CA ARG A 146 3.35 -16.57 7.81
C ARG A 146 3.71 -18.04 8.00
N SER A 147 3.07 -18.74 8.92
CA SER A 147 3.35 -20.13 9.32
C SER A 147 2.40 -21.11 8.66
#